data_AF-F3FD65-F1
#
_entry.id   AF-F3FD65-F1
#
_cell.length_a   1.000
_cell.length_b   1.000
_cell.length_c   1.000
_cell.angle_alpha   90.00
_cell.angle_beta   90.00
_cell.angle_gamma   90.00
#
_symmetry.space_group_name_H-M   'P 1'
#
loop_
_entity.id
_entity.type
_entity.pdbx_description
1 polymer ?
#
loop_
_entity_poly.entity_id
_entity_poly.type
_entity_poly.pdbx_seq_one_letter_code
_entity_poly.pdbx_strand_id
1 'polypeptide(L)'
;MLSSSALLQFRLPGGRYHSELEDFHTMMLNSPKASRGDAIPEKPEAIPKRLLEKMEPINLAQLALRDKDLHEYAVMVCNQVKKGEGPNSNITQGDIKLLPLFAKAENTRNPGLNLHTFKSHKDCYQAIKEQNRDIQKNKQSLSMRVVYPPFKKMPDHHIALDIQLRYGHRPSIVGFESAPGNIIDAAEREIFSALGNVKLKMVGNFLQYSKTDCTMFALNNALKAFKHHEEYTSRLHNGEKQVPIPATFLKHAQSKSFVENHPKKDTTVTKDQGGLHMETLLHRNRAYRAQRSAGQHVTSIEGFRMQEIKRAGDFLAANRVRAKP
;
A
#
# COMPACT_ATOMS: atom_id res chain seq x y z
N MET A 1 46.65 -6.02 -26.94
CA MET A 1 46.16 -4.73 -27.48
C MET A 1 45.90 -4.92 -28.96
N LEU A 2 44.68 -4.58 -29.40
CA LEU A 2 44.22 -4.14 -30.74
C LEU A 2 44.54 -5.08 -31.94
N SER A 3 43.65 -5.44 -32.87
CA SER A 3 42.37 -4.92 -33.36
C SER A 3 41.72 -6.07 -34.18
N SER A 4 40.49 -6.08 -34.68
CA SER A 4 39.30 -5.24 -34.60
C SER A 4 38.17 -6.14 -35.13
N SER A 5 37.05 -6.17 -34.41
CA SER A 5 35.87 -6.94 -34.73
C SER A 5 35.20 -6.45 -36.01
N ALA A 6 34.70 -7.38 -36.82
CA ALA A 6 33.90 -7.12 -38.00
C ALA A 6 32.67 -6.25 -37.65
N LEU A 7 32.71 -5.01 -38.13
CA LEU A 7 31.59 -4.09 -38.20
C LEU A 7 30.55 -4.67 -39.17
N LEU A 8 29.53 -5.32 -38.61
CA LEU A 8 28.23 -5.48 -39.27
C LEU A 8 27.58 -4.09 -39.36
N GLN A 9 27.89 -3.39 -40.45
CA GLN A 9 27.23 -2.16 -40.86
C GLN A 9 25.76 -2.49 -41.20
N PHE A 10 24.85 -2.24 -40.25
CA PHE A 10 23.45 -2.02 -40.58
C PHE A 10 23.34 -0.67 -41.31
N ARG A 11 23.53 -0.68 -42.63
CA ARG A 11 23.00 0.38 -43.50
C ARG A 11 21.50 0.16 -43.62
N LEU A 12 20.72 0.87 -42.81
CA LEU A 12 19.30 1.05 -43.07
C LEU A 12 19.13 2.21 -44.06
N PRO A 13 18.53 1.99 -45.25
CA PRO A 13 18.10 3.07 -46.11
C PRO A 13 16.91 3.80 -45.46
N GLY A 14 16.84 5.11 -45.68
CA GLY A 14 15.93 6.02 -45.00
C GLY A 14 14.43 5.77 -45.23
N GLY A 15 13.65 6.47 -44.40
CA GLY A 15 12.26 6.78 -44.68
C GLY A 15 11.25 5.69 -44.31
N ARG A 16 11.16 5.31 -43.03
CA ARG A 16 9.90 4.80 -42.48
C ARG A 16 9.36 5.82 -41.51
N TYR A 17 8.33 6.55 -41.93
CA TYR A 17 7.39 7.17 -41.01
C TYR A 17 6.88 6.07 -40.09
N HIS A 18 7.38 6.04 -38.86
CA HIS A 18 6.93 5.09 -37.86
C HIS A 18 5.66 5.65 -37.24
N SER A 19 4.54 5.54 -37.96
CA SER A 19 3.22 5.95 -37.45
C SER A 19 2.96 5.39 -36.06
N GLU A 20 3.41 4.16 -35.77
CA GLU A 20 3.32 3.55 -34.45
C GLU A 20 4.13 4.27 -33.35
N LEU A 21 5.31 4.83 -33.69
CA LEU A 21 6.12 5.63 -32.75
C LEU A 21 5.55 7.04 -32.58
N GLU A 22 5.01 7.64 -33.65
CA GLU A 22 4.32 8.94 -33.58
C GLU A 22 3.00 8.84 -32.81
N ASP A 23 2.23 7.77 -33.02
CA ASP A 23 1.02 7.45 -32.27
C ASP A 23 1.36 7.19 -30.80
N PHE A 24 2.44 6.45 -30.52
CA PHE A 24 2.94 6.26 -29.16
C PHE A 24 3.39 7.58 -28.50
N HIS A 25 4.09 8.45 -29.23
CA HIS A 25 4.49 9.78 -28.75
C HIS A 25 3.29 10.71 -28.54
N THR A 26 2.28 10.62 -29.40
CA THR A 26 1.04 11.39 -29.27
C THR A 26 0.22 10.90 -28.08
N MET A 27 0.18 9.58 -27.85
CA MET A 27 -0.39 8.98 -26.64
C MET A 27 0.39 9.37 -25.37
N MET A 28 1.74 9.48 -25.42
CA MET A 28 2.56 10.03 -24.34
C MET A 28 2.12 11.45 -23.96
N LEU A 29 2.02 12.34 -24.95
CA LEU A 29 1.70 13.75 -24.74
C LEU A 29 0.26 13.96 -24.25
N ASN A 30 -0.68 13.13 -24.71
CA ASN A 30 -2.10 13.24 -24.38
C ASN A 30 -2.52 12.45 -23.13
N SER A 31 -1.63 11.65 -22.54
CA SER A 31 -1.96 10.88 -21.34
C SER A 31 -2.12 11.80 -20.12
N PRO A 32 -3.26 11.74 -19.39
CA PRO A 32 -3.45 12.49 -18.15
C PRO A 32 -2.66 11.90 -16.97
N LYS A 33 -2.03 10.73 -17.15
CA LYS A 33 -1.18 10.09 -16.13
C LYS A 33 0.28 10.35 -16.46
N ALA A 34 1.04 10.85 -15.49
CA ALA A 34 2.48 11.00 -15.67
C ALA A 34 3.16 9.67 -16.07
N SER A 35 4.12 9.75 -16.99
CA SER A 35 4.86 8.61 -17.56
C SER A 35 6.19 8.39 -16.82
N ARG A 36 7.00 7.42 -17.29
CA ARG A 36 8.41 7.28 -16.88
C ARG A 36 9.30 8.40 -17.42
N GLY A 37 8.90 8.98 -18.55
CA GLY A 37 9.64 10.04 -19.24
C GLY A 37 9.39 11.42 -18.64
N ASP A 38 8.41 11.56 -17.73
CA ASP A 38 8.16 12.81 -17.04
C ASP A 38 9.39 13.19 -16.22
N ALA A 39 9.91 14.40 -16.46
CA ALA A 39 11.04 14.91 -15.72
C ALA A 39 10.73 14.93 -14.22
N ILE A 40 11.54 14.22 -13.43
CA ILE A 40 11.51 14.35 -11.97
C ILE A 40 12.19 15.68 -11.64
N PRO A 41 11.50 16.61 -10.95
CA PRO A 41 12.11 17.87 -10.54
C PRO A 41 13.39 17.61 -9.72
N GLU A 42 14.48 18.32 -10.06
CA GLU A 42 15.74 18.21 -9.30
C GLU A 42 15.54 18.58 -7.83
N LYS A 43 14.71 19.61 -7.60
CA LYS A 43 14.26 20.05 -6.28
C LYS A 43 12.81 19.61 -6.05
N PRO A 44 12.50 18.96 -4.91
CA PRO A 44 11.13 18.58 -4.58
C PRO A 44 10.21 19.79 -4.51
N GLU A 45 9.05 19.69 -5.14
CA GLU A 45 7.96 20.68 -5.01
C GLU A 45 7.27 20.55 -3.65
N ALA A 46 6.53 21.57 -3.22
CA ALA A 46 5.73 21.47 -1.99
C ALA A 46 4.62 20.42 -2.10
N ILE A 47 4.03 20.31 -3.29
CA ILE A 47 2.98 19.34 -3.62
C ILE A 47 3.37 18.66 -4.93
N PRO A 48 3.83 17.40 -4.88
CA PRO A 48 4.26 16.71 -6.10
C PRO A 48 3.09 16.50 -7.06
N LYS A 49 3.30 16.68 -8.37
CA LYS A 49 2.31 16.36 -9.43
C LYS A 49 1.63 15.01 -9.22
N ARG A 50 2.39 13.97 -8.87
CA ARG A 50 1.86 12.61 -8.61
C ARG A 50 0.88 12.52 -7.44
N LEU A 51 1.02 13.40 -6.46
CA LEU A 51 0.10 13.47 -5.33
C LEU A 51 -1.17 14.21 -5.75
N LEU A 52 -1.04 15.29 -6.53
CA LEU A 52 -2.20 16.00 -7.11
C LEU A 52 -3.05 15.09 -8.00
N GLU A 53 -2.42 14.31 -8.89
CA GLU A 53 -3.09 13.32 -9.75
C GLU A 53 -3.91 12.28 -8.96
N LYS A 54 -3.58 12.05 -7.68
CA LYS A 54 -4.34 11.17 -6.78
C LYS A 54 -5.51 11.87 -6.11
N MET A 55 -5.38 13.17 -5.88
CA MET A 55 -6.38 14.00 -5.23
C MET A 55 -7.51 14.38 -6.19
N GLU A 56 -7.18 14.80 -7.42
CA GLU A 56 -8.13 15.35 -8.39
C GLU A 56 -9.34 14.45 -8.70
N PRO A 57 -9.20 13.11 -8.83
CA PRO A 57 -10.34 12.26 -9.14
C PRO A 57 -11.30 12.02 -7.96
N ILE A 58 -11.04 12.59 -6.77
CA ILE A 58 -11.93 12.47 -5.61
C ILE A 58 -13.12 13.41 -5.80
N ASN A 59 -14.30 12.84 -6.05
CA ASN A 59 -15.54 13.60 -6.22
C ASN A 59 -16.17 13.97 -4.88
N LEU A 60 -15.74 15.09 -4.29
CA LEU A 60 -16.23 15.56 -2.99
C LEU A 60 -17.76 15.78 -2.96
N ALA A 61 -18.34 16.33 -4.03
CA ALA A 61 -19.78 16.55 -4.11
C ALA A 61 -20.57 15.24 -4.05
N GLN A 62 -20.10 14.18 -4.73
CA GLN A 62 -20.71 12.87 -4.65
C GLN A 62 -20.55 12.26 -3.27
N LEU A 63 -19.38 12.41 -2.62
CA LEU A 63 -19.17 11.90 -1.26
C LEU A 63 -20.14 12.54 -0.26
N ALA A 64 -20.36 13.85 -0.36
CA ALA A 64 -21.29 14.59 0.52
C ALA A 64 -22.71 14.01 0.51
N LEU A 65 -23.16 13.47 -0.63
CA LEU A 65 -24.49 12.86 -0.78
C LEU A 65 -24.56 11.41 -0.29
N ARG A 66 -23.43 10.75 -0.07
CA ARG A 66 -23.36 9.30 0.17
C ARG A 66 -22.94 8.95 1.58
N ASP A 67 -21.91 9.62 2.10
CA ASP A 67 -21.34 9.32 3.40
C ASP A 67 -20.66 10.58 3.96
N LYS A 68 -21.28 11.15 5.00
CA LYS A 68 -20.81 12.37 5.65
C LYS A 68 -19.40 12.22 6.23
N ASP A 69 -19.11 11.08 6.84
CA ASP A 69 -17.82 10.83 7.49
C ASP A 69 -16.70 10.74 6.45
N LEU A 70 -16.92 10.02 5.36
CA LEU A 70 -15.97 9.92 4.25
C LEU A 70 -15.79 11.28 3.55
N HIS A 71 -16.86 12.06 3.41
CA HIS A 71 -16.78 13.41 2.83
C HIS A 71 -15.94 14.35 3.70
N GLU A 72 -16.25 14.47 4.99
CA GLU A 72 -15.51 15.33 5.92
C GLU A 72 -14.02 14.94 5.96
N TYR A 73 -13.75 13.64 5.98
CA TYR A 73 -12.39 13.13 5.91
C TYR A 73 -11.69 13.47 4.58
N ALA A 74 -12.36 13.27 3.45
CA ALA A 74 -11.83 13.59 2.13
C ALA A 74 -11.50 15.08 1.98
N VAL A 75 -12.39 15.96 2.47
CA VAL A 75 -12.15 17.42 2.51
C VAL A 75 -10.92 17.74 3.34
N MET A 76 -10.79 17.15 4.53
CA MET A 76 -9.64 17.35 5.42
C MET A 76 -8.32 16.95 4.75
N VAL A 77 -8.27 15.76 4.14
CA VAL A 77 -7.08 15.24 3.45
C VAL A 77 -6.73 16.08 2.23
N CYS A 78 -7.72 16.46 1.41
CA CYS A 78 -7.49 17.31 0.24
C CYS A 78 -6.97 18.69 0.65
N ASN A 79 -7.52 19.29 1.71
CA ASN A 79 -7.08 20.59 2.21
C ASN A 79 -5.65 20.53 2.78
N GLN A 80 -5.30 19.47 3.50
CA GLN A 80 -3.93 19.25 4.00
C GLN A 80 -2.93 19.19 2.85
N VAL A 81 -3.23 18.45 1.78
CA VAL A 81 -2.35 18.39 0.62
C VAL A 81 -2.27 19.73 -0.11
N LYS A 82 -3.39 20.43 -0.33
CA LYS A 82 -3.41 21.76 -0.97
C LYS A 82 -2.58 22.81 -0.20
N LYS A 83 -2.46 22.67 1.11
CA LYS A 83 -1.62 23.54 1.96
C LYS A 83 -0.15 23.11 2.00
N GLY A 84 0.20 21.97 1.39
CA GLY A 84 1.56 21.41 1.49
C GLY A 84 1.92 20.99 2.92
N GLU A 85 0.93 20.68 3.75
CA GLU A 85 1.11 20.20 5.13
C GLU A 85 1.26 18.68 5.15
N GLY A 86 1.78 18.11 6.24
CA GLY A 86 1.82 16.66 6.46
C GLY A 86 0.57 16.15 7.21
N PRO A 87 0.29 14.83 7.21
CA PRO A 87 -0.82 14.26 7.98
C PRO A 87 -0.67 14.53 9.47
N ASN A 88 -1.75 14.99 10.11
CA ASN A 88 -1.82 15.27 11.55
C ASN A 88 -2.69 14.23 12.29
N SER A 89 -2.88 14.41 13.59
CA SER A 89 -3.67 13.49 14.42
C SER A 89 -5.12 13.33 13.95
N ASN A 90 -5.76 14.39 13.45
CA ASN A 90 -7.13 14.31 12.94
C ASN A 90 -7.20 13.41 11.70
N ILE A 91 -6.18 13.46 10.83
CA ILE A 91 -6.09 12.55 9.68
C ILE A 91 -5.88 11.11 10.14
N THR A 92 -5.02 10.88 11.14
CA THR A 92 -4.84 9.53 11.73
C THR A 92 -6.14 8.99 12.32
N GLN A 93 -6.91 9.80 13.05
CA GLN A 93 -8.21 9.38 13.57
C GLN A 93 -9.22 9.11 12.44
N GLY A 94 -9.19 9.90 11.37
CA GLY A 94 -9.99 9.65 10.16
C GLY A 94 -9.62 8.33 9.47
N ASP A 95 -8.33 8.03 9.33
CA ASP A 95 -7.84 6.74 8.80
C ASP A 95 -8.39 5.57 9.62
N ILE A 96 -8.33 5.66 10.95
CA ILE A 96 -8.82 4.61 11.86
C ILE A 96 -10.34 4.47 11.76
N LYS A 97 -11.07 5.60 11.78
CA LYS A 97 -12.53 5.63 11.70
C LYS A 97 -13.04 5.00 10.41
N LEU A 98 -12.40 5.27 9.28
CA LEU A 98 -12.84 4.81 7.95
C LEU A 98 -12.20 3.49 7.50
N LEU A 99 -11.23 2.95 8.26
CA LEU A 99 -10.59 1.68 7.96
C LEU A 99 -11.60 0.53 7.68
N PRO A 100 -12.72 0.37 8.43
CA PRO A 100 -13.72 -0.65 8.10
C PRO A 100 -14.39 -0.44 6.74
N LEU A 101 -14.60 0.81 6.30
CA LEU A 101 -15.15 1.12 4.98
C LEU A 101 -14.13 0.81 3.89
N PHE A 102 -12.86 1.17 4.09
CA PHE A 102 -11.77 0.82 3.17
C PHE A 102 -11.64 -0.69 3.01
N ALA A 103 -11.71 -1.45 4.11
CA ALA A 103 -11.68 -2.90 4.07
C ALA A 103 -12.86 -3.50 3.28
N LYS A 104 -14.08 -2.97 3.43
CA LYS A 104 -15.25 -3.40 2.63
C LYS A 104 -15.07 -3.14 1.14
N ALA A 105 -14.62 -1.94 0.78
CA ALA A 105 -14.36 -1.57 -0.61
C ALA A 105 -13.28 -2.48 -1.23
N GLU A 106 -12.20 -2.74 -0.50
CA GLU A 106 -11.11 -3.60 -0.96
C GLU A 106 -11.50 -5.09 -1.00
N ASN A 107 -12.28 -5.60 -0.06
CA ASN A 107 -12.81 -6.98 -0.13
C ASN A 107 -13.72 -7.17 -1.35
N THR A 108 -14.55 -6.17 -1.67
CA THR A 108 -15.40 -6.20 -2.87
C THR A 108 -14.55 -6.17 -4.14
N ARG A 109 -13.47 -5.39 -4.15
CA ARG A 109 -12.58 -5.23 -5.29
C ARG A 109 -11.66 -6.44 -5.51
N ASN A 110 -11.38 -7.22 -4.47
CA ASN A 110 -10.44 -8.33 -4.51
C ASN A 110 -11.06 -9.57 -3.82
N PRO A 111 -11.82 -10.41 -4.55
CA PRO A 111 -12.37 -11.64 -4.00
C PRO A 111 -11.28 -12.53 -3.38
N GLY A 112 -11.54 -13.06 -2.18
CA GLY A 112 -10.58 -13.87 -1.43
C GLY A 112 -9.56 -13.07 -0.59
N LEU A 113 -9.58 -11.74 -0.63
CA LEU A 113 -8.75 -10.90 0.25
C LEU A 113 -9.01 -11.20 1.72
N ASN A 114 -10.30 -11.33 2.10
CA ASN A 114 -10.76 -11.60 3.46
C ASN A 114 -10.09 -10.68 4.49
N LEU A 115 -10.13 -9.37 4.23
CA LEU A 115 -9.58 -8.35 5.11
C LEU A 115 -10.56 -8.01 6.23
N HIS A 116 -10.11 -8.19 7.46
CA HIS A 116 -10.82 -7.82 8.68
C HIS A 116 -10.10 -6.68 9.39
N THR A 117 -10.87 -5.87 10.11
CA THR A 117 -10.35 -4.72 10.85
C THR A 117 -10.90 -4.78 12.27
N PHE A 118 -10.07 -4.55 13.28
CA PHE A 118 -10.50 -4.57 14.67
C PHE A 118 -10.09 -3.29 15.38
N LYS A 119 -10.97 -2.82 16.28
CA LYS A 119 -10.71 -1.62 17.10
C LYS A 119 -9.75 -1.92 18.27
N SER A 120 -9.58 -3.19 18.63
CA SER A 120 -8.71 -3.59 19.71
C SER A 120 -8.02 -4.92 19.44
N HIS A 121 -6.85 -5.11 20.04
CA HIS A 121 -6.13 -6.39 20.08
C HIS A 121 -6.98 -7.52 20.68
N LYS A 122 -7.81 -7.24 21.69
CA LYS A 122 -8.67 -8.26 22.31
C LYS A 122 -9.68 -8.81 21.32
N ASP A 123 -10.37 -7.94 20.59
CA ASP A 123 -11.37 -8.36 19.60
C ASP A 123 -10.72 -9.14 18.45
N CYS A 124 -9.55 -8.69 18.00
CA CYS A 124 -8.74 -9.38 16.99
C CYS A 124 -8.40 -10.81 17.44
N TYR A 125 -7.82 -10.98 18.63
CA TYR A 125 -7.40 -12.28 19.13
C TYR A 125 -8.57 -13.20 19.42
N GLN A 126 -9.69 -12.65 19.91
CA GLN A 126 -10.92 -13.42 20.10
C GLN A 126 -11.45 -13.95 18.76
N ALA A 127 -11.54 -13.08 17.74
CA ALA A 127 -12.00 -13.48 16.41
C ALA A 127 -11.09 -14.56 15.77
N ILE A 128 -9.76 -14.44 15.92
CA ILE A 128 -8.82 -15.46 15.43
C ILE A 128 -9.07 -16.82 16.11
N LYS A 129 -9.31 -16.83 17.43
CA LYS A 129 -9.61 -18.06 18.17
C LYS A 129 -10.93 -18.69 17.75
N GLU A 130 -11.98 -17.88 17.60
CA GLU A 130 -13.30 -18.32 17.16
C GLU A 130 -13.24 -18.93 15.75
N GLN A 131 -12.66 -18.20 14.81
CA GLN A 131 -12.48 -18.71 13.45
C GLN A 131 -11.65 -19.99 13.45
N ASN A 132 -10.55 -20.07 14.21
CA ASN A 132 -9.78 -21.32 14.26
C ASN A 132 -10.61 -22.49 14.79
N ARG A 133 -11.46 -22.28 15.81
CA ARG A 133 -12.39 -23.32 16.30
C ARG A 133 -13.37 -23.75 15.21
N ASP A 134 -13.90 -22.82 14.44
CA ASP A 134 -14.82 -23.13 13.34
C ASP A 134 -14.13 -23.93 12.23
N ILE A 135 -12.88 -23.57 11.87
CA ILE A 135 -12.05 -24.31 10.92
C ILE A 135 -11.77 -25.74 11.40
N GLN A 136 -11.53 -25.93 12.71
CA GLN A 136 -11.37 -27.28 13.27
C GLN A 136 -12.66 -28.12 13.19
N LYS A 137 -13.84 -27.48 13.24
CA LYS A 137 -15.15 -28.17 13.13
C LYS A 137 -15.54 -28.46 11.69
N ASN A 138 -15.44 -27.47 10.81
CA ASN A 138 -15.97 -27.53 9.43
C ASN A 138 -14.95 -28.08 8.41
N LYS A 139 -13.68 -28.22 8.81
CA LYS A 139 -12.57 -28.72 7.98
C LYS A 139 -12.26 -27.90 6.72
N GLN A 140 -12.79 -26.67 6.62
CA GLN A 140 -12.51 -25.77 5.51
C GLN A 140 -11.33 -24.87 5.90
N SER A 141 -10.37 -24.65 5.00
CA SER A 141 -9.25 -23.74 5.30
C SER A 141 -9.66 -22.28 5.08
N LEU A 142 -9.06 -21.38 5.86
CA LEU A 142 -9.28 -19.93 5.73
C LEU A 142 -7.94 -19.21 5.64
N SER A 143 -7.81 -18.36 4.62
CA SER A 143 -6.79 -17.31 4.57
C SER A 143 -7.47 -15.96 4.74
N MET A 144 -6.96 -15.15 5.66
CA MET A 144 -7.49 -13.83 5.96
C MET A 144 -6.37 -12.82 6.24
N ARG A 145 -6.70 -11.54 6.10
CA ARG A 145 -5.81 -10.44 6.51
C ARG A 145 -6.47 -9.66 7.61
N VAL A 146 -5.66 -9.13 8.50
CA VAL A 146 -6.15 -8.32 9.61
C VAL A 146 -5.37 -7.02 9.67
N VAL A 147 -6.07 -5.91 9.90
CA VAL A 147 -5.46 -4.64 10.34
C VAL A 147 -6.05 -4.27 11.70
N TYR A 148 -5.19 -4.08 12.69
CA TYR A 148 -5.63 -3.83 14.07
C TYR A 148 -4.54 -3.13 14.89
N PRO A 149 -4.91 -2.49 16.01
CA PRO A 149 -3.94 -1.94 16.95
C PRO A 149 -3.46 -3.00 17.95
N PRO A 150 -2.17 -3.38 17.94
CA PRO A 150 -1.68 -4.50 18.75
C PRO A 150 -1.54 -4.16 20.24
N PHE A 151 -1.53 -2.88 20.63
CA PHE A 151 -1.27 -2.48 22.01
C PHE A 151 -2.38 -1.62 22.60
N LYS A 152 -2.77 -1.90 23.85
CA LYS A 152 -3.74 -1.08 24.60
C LYS A 152 -3.31 0.39 24.75
N LYS A 153 -2.01 0.63 25.00
CA LYS A 153 -1.45 1.96 25.28
C LYS A 153 -1.10 2.75 24.00
N MET A 154 -1.18 2.12 22.83
CA MET A 154 -0.91 2.76 21.54
C MET A 154 -2.06 2.43 20.58
N PRO A 155 -3.29 2.91 20.87
CA PRO A 155 -4.49 2.56 20.08
C PRO A 155 -4.42 3.08 18.64
N ASP A 156 -3.59 4.08 18.37
CA ASP A 156 -3.42 4.64 17.05
C ASP A 156 -2.41 3.86 16.20
N HIS A 157 -1.53 3.06 16.83
CA HIS A 157 -0.54 2.25 16.11
C HIS A 157 -1.19 1.00 15.56
N HIS A 158 -1.13 0.79 14.24
CA HIS A 158 -1.73 -0.37 13.57
C HIS A 158 -0.66 -1.21 12.87
N ILE A 159 -0.87 -2.53 12.89
CA ILE A 159 -0.09 -3.50 12.12
C ILE A 159 -0.99 -4.34 11.24
N ALA A 160 -0.40 -5.05 10.28
CA ALA A 160 -1.11 -6.00 9.44
C ALA A 160 -0.71 -7.44 9.76
N LEU A 161 -1.67 -8.36 9.72
CA LEU A 161 -1.44 -9.81 9.78
C LEU A 161 -1.94 -10.46 8.50
N ASP A 162 -1.19 -11.40 7.95
CA ASP A 162 -1.67 -12.44 7.02
C ASP A 162 -1.76 -13.76 7.81
N ILE A 163 -2.94 -14.37 7.80
CA ILE A 163 -3.27 -15.50 8.68
C ILE A 163 -3.78 -16.65 7.82
N GLN A 164 -3.25 -17.84 8.11
CA GLN A 164 -3.69 -19.10 7.53
C GLN A 164 -4.17 -20.03 8.65
N LEU A 165 -5.43 -20.42 8.57
CA LEU A 165 -6.09 -21.38 9.45
C LEU A 165 -6.40 -22.63 8.64
N ARG A 166 -5.96 -23.80 9.12
CA ARG A 166 -6.14 -25.09 8.44
C ARG A 166 -6.54 -26.17 9.45
N TYR A 167 -7.35 -27.12 9.00
CA TYR A 167 -7.75 -28.27 9.81
C TYR A 167 -6.52 -29.10 10.24
N GLY A 168 -6.46 -29.49 11.52
CA GLY A 168 -5.36 -30.28 12.06
C GLY A 168 -4.05 -29.52 12.25
N HIS A 169 -3.99 -28.23 11.92
CA HIS A 169 -2.81 -27.39 12.10
C HIS A 169 -3.08 -26.24 13.07
N ARG A 170 -2.04 -25.85 13.81
CA ARG A 170 -2.06 -24.58 14.55
C ARG A 170 -2.14 -23.38 13.59
N PRO A 171 -2.73 -22.24 14.00
CA PRO A 171 -2.74 -21.03 13.20
C PRO A 171 -1.32 -20.62 12.77
N SER A 172 -1.16 -20.24 11.50
CA SER A 172 0.07 -19.60 11.01
C SER A 172 -0.20 -18.13 10.72
N ILE A 173 0.65 -17.26 11.27
CA ILE A 173 0.49 -15.81 11.25
C ILE A 173 1.80 -15.20 10.77
N VAL A 174 1.71 -14.35 9.75
CA VAL A 174 2.79 -13.47 9.30
C VAL A 174 2.36 -12.04 9.59
N GLY A 175 3.07 -11.35 10.48
CA GLY A 175 2.78 -9.95 10.80
C GLY A 175 3.74 -8.99 10.10
N PHE A 176 3.24 -7.80 9.75
CA PHE A 176 3.99 -6.76 9.06
C PHE A 176 3.99 -5.46 9.87
N GLU A 177 5.18 -4.99 10.21
CA GLU A 177 5.43 -3.72 10.91
C GLU A 177 6.17 -2.75 9.99
N SER A 178 5.64 -1.53 9.88
CA SER A 178 6.19 -0.47 9.01
C SER A 178 7.04 0.55 9.73
N ALA A 179 6.83 0.75 11.03
CA ALA A 179 7.59 1.67 11.86
C ALA A 179 8.83 0.99 12.45
N PRO A 180 9.95 1.73 12.62
CA PRO A 180 11.14 1.21 13.28
C PRO A 180 10.94 1.03 14.79
N GLY A 181 11.85 0.29 15.42
CA GLY A 181 11.93 0.13 16.87
C GLY A 181 11.53 -1.26 17.37
N ASN A 182 11.38 -1.39 18.70
CA ASN A 182 11.12 -2.66 19.39
C ASN A 182 9.65 -3.12 19.31
N ILE A 183 8.89 -2.61 18.34
CA ILE A 183 7.46 -2.90 18.19
C ILE A 183 7.26 -4.37 17.80
N ILE A 184 8.13 -4.93 16.96
CA ILE A 184 8.06 -6.32 16.53
C ILE A 184 8.11 -7.26 17.74
N ASP A 185 9.15 -7.16 18.58
CA ASP A 185 9.31 -8.03 19.75
C ASP A 185 8.14 -7.88 20.73
N ALA A 186 7.64 -6.66 20.91
CA ALA A 186 6.47 -6.42 21.75
C ALA A 186 5.20 -7.06 21.17
N ALA A 187 4.96 -6.92 19.86
CA ALA A 187 3.82 -7.52 19.19
C ALA A 187 3.91 -9.06 19.20
N GLU A 188 5.11 -9.64 19.04
CA GLU A 188 5.30 -11.09 19.17
C GLU A 188 4.89 -11.60 20.54
N ARG A 189 5.36 -10.94 21.61
CA ARG A 189 4.98 -11.32 22.99
C ARG A 189 3.48 -11.22 23.22
N GLU A 190 2.82 -10.16 22.74
CA GLU A 190 1.38 -9.98 22.87
C GLU A 190 0.60 -11.07 22.12
N ILE A 191 0.99 -11.38 20.88
CA ILE A 191 0.35 -12.40 20.05
C ILE A 191 0.53 -13.79 20.67
N PHE A 192 1.75 -14.15 21.10
CA PHE A 192 1.99 -15.43 21.75
C PHE A 192 1.24 -15.56 23.08
N SER A 193 1.23 -14.51 23.91
CA SER A 193 0.50 -14.49 25.17
C SER A 193 -1.01 -14.69 24.93
N ALA A 194 -1.56 -14.03 23.92
CA ALA A 194 -3.00 -14.09 23.66
C ALA A 194 -3.44 -15.38 22.95
N LEU A 195 -2.70 -15.86 21.96
CA LEU A 195 -3.13 -16.98 21.09
C LEU A 195 -2.52 -18.33 21.47
N GLY A 196 -1.44 -18.36 22.25
CA GLY A 196 -0.76 -19.59 22.67
C GLY A 196 -0.04 -20.27 21.50
N ASN A 197 -0.43 -21.51 21.18
CA ASN A 197 0.24 -22.32 20.17
C ASN A 197 -0.06 -21.83 18.74
N VAL A 198 0.76 -20.90 18.24
CA VAL A 198 0.72 -20.39 16.86
C VAL A 198 2.11 -20.46 16.21
N LYS A 199 2.15 -20.54 14.89
CA LYS A 199 3.37 -20.28 14.11
C LYS A 199 3.38 -18.80 13.74
N LEU A 200 4.19 -18.00 14.42
CA LEU A 200 4.30 -16.57 14.18
C LEU A 200 5.61 -16.21 13.47
N LYS A 201 5.54 -15.31 12.49
CA LYS A 201 6.69 -14.64 11.89
C LYS A 201 6.38 -13.16 11.73
N MET A 202 7.08 -12.30 12.46
CA MET A 202 7.03 -10.86 12.21
C MET A 202 8.05 -10.44 11.15
N VAL A 203 7.65 -9.49 10.31
CA VAL A 203 8.46 -8.87 9.25
C VAL A 203 8.43 -7.36 9.42
N GLY A 204 9.59 -6.77 9.68
CA GLY A 204 9.77 -5.33 9.65
C GLY A 204 10.18 -4.87 8.26
N ASN A 205 9.36 -4.06 7.60
CA ASN A 205 9.76 -3.40 6.36
C ASN A 205 10.27 -1.96 6.58
N PHE A 206 10.05 -1.40 7.77
CA PHE A 206 10.65 -0.14 8.26
C PHE A 206 10.56 1.04 7.26
N LEU A 207 9.44 1.10 6.56
CA LEU A 207 9.17 2.08 5.49
C LEU A 207 8.64 3.41 6.02
N GLN A 208 8.14 3.41 7.25
CA GLN A 208 7.45 4.52 7.88
C GLN A 208 8.36 5.27 8.85
N TYR A 209 8.55 6.56 8.58
CA TYR A 209 9.20 7.53 9.45
C TYR A 209 8.20 8.51 10.07
N SER A 210 7.00 8.66 9.50
CA SER A 210 5.94 9.47 10.08
C SER A 210 5.29 8.78 11.29
N LYS A 211 4.75 9.58 12.20
CA LYS A 211 4.00 9.08 13.38
C LYS A 211 2.51 8.86 13.09
N THR A 212 2.03 9.24 11.91
CA THR A 212 0.60 9.43 11.60
C THR A 212 0.05 8.51 10.50
N ASP A 213 0.88 7.72 9.81
CA ASP A 213 0.46 6.91 8.65
C ASP A 213 0.39 5.39 8.90
N CYS A 214 0.58 4.90 10.14
CA CYS A 214 0.65 3.46 10.44
C CYS A 214 -0.58 2.69 9.96
N THR A 215 -1.79 3.24 10.11
CA THR A 215 -3.03 2.62 9.60
C THR A 215 -2.99 2.40 8.08
N MET A 216 -2.48 3.38 7.32
CA MET A 216 -2.38 3.28 5.86
C MET A 216 -1.26 2.33 5.43
N PHE A 217 -0.14 2.31 6.14
CA PHE A 217 0.91 1.32 5.89
C PHE A 217 0.45 -0.10 6.18
N ALA A 218 -0.26 -0.32 7.30
CA ALA A 218 -0.84 -1.61 7.65
C ALA A 218 -1.87 -2.05 6.60
N LEU A 219 -2.78 -1.17 6.18
CA LEU A 219 -3.71 -1.47 5.09
C LEU A 219 -2.97 -1.85 3.80
N ASN A 220 -1.98 -1.07 3.37
CA ASN A 220 -1.19 -1.41 2.19
C ASN A 220 -0.47 -2.76 2.34
N ASN A 221 0.14 -3.03 3.51
CA ASN A 221 0.80 -4.30 3.79
C ASN A 221 -0.18 -5.49 3.67
N ALA A 222 -1.39 -5.38 4.21
CA ALA A 222 -2.43 -6.39 4.06
C ALA A 222 -2.80 -6.63 2.58
N LEU A 223 -2.97 -5.56 1.80
CA LEU A 223 -3.26 -5.67 0.36
C LEU A 223 -2.09 -6.29 -0.43
N LYS A 224 -0.84 -6.00 -0.06
CA LYS A 224 0.33 -6.62 -0.69
C LYS A 224 0.52 -8.07 -0.27
N ALA A 225 0.23 -8.40 0.98
CA ALA A 225 0.25 -9.77 1.48
C ALA A 225 -0.72 -10.64 0.67
N PHE A 226 -1.92 -10.12 0.37
CA PHE A 226 -2.83 -10.77 -0.57
C PHE A 226 -2.28 -10.85 -1.99
N LYS A 227 -1.79 -9.76 -2.56
CA LYS A 227 -1.27 -9.77 -3.94
C LYS A 227 -0.11 -10.76 -4.13
N HIS A 228 0.69 -10.99 -3.10
CA HIS A 228 1.89 -11.84 -3.15
C HIS A 228 1.71 -13.12 -2.33
N HIS A 229 0.47 -13.62 -2.23
CA HIS A 229 0.15 -14.74 -1.35
C HIS A 229 0.82 -16.06 -1.75
N GLU A 230 0.94 -16.32 -3.05
CA GLU A 230 1.52 -17.56 -3.59
C GLU A 230 3.05 -17.58 -3.51
N GLU A 231 3.70 -16.44 -3.74
CA GLU A 231 5.16 -16.36 -3.91
C GLU A 231 5.91 -15.84 -2.69
N TYR A 232 5.31 -14.98 -1.87
CA TYR A 232 6.01 -14.31 -0.77
C TYR A 232 5.47 -14.77 0.59
N THR A 233 4.17 -14.57 0.85
CA THR A 233 3.63 -14.89 2.17
C THR A 233 3.53 -16.40 2.38
N SER A 234 3.24 -17.20 1.35
CA SER A 234 3.33 -18.67 1.40
C SER A 234 4.69 -19.16 1.92
N ARG A 235 5.79 -18.62 1.39
CA ARG A 235 7.17 -18.94 1.83
C ARG A 235 7.40 -18.57 3.29
N LEU A 236 6.90 -17.40 3.73
CA LEU A 236 6.96 -16.98 5.12
C LEU A 236 6.14 -17.90 6.04
N HIS A 237 4.93 -18.28 5.63
CA HIS A 237 4.10 -19.26 6.33
C HIS A 237 4.74 -20.64 6.39
N ASN A 238 5.56 -21.01 5.39
CA ASN A 238 6.36 -22.23 5.39
C ASN A 238 7.57 -22.14 6.33
N GLY A 239 7.94 -20.95 6.79
CA GLY A 239 9.01 -20.74 7.78
C GLY A 239 10.38 -20.47 7.17
N GLU A 240 10.43 -20.08 5.89
CA GLU A 240 11.66 -19.66 5.24
C GLU A 240 12.21 -18.37 5.90
N LYS A 241 13.50 -18.38 6.25
CA LYS A 241 14.11 -17.29 7.05
C LYS A 241 14.51 -16.07 6.24
N GLN A 242 14.81 -16.22 4.95
CA GLN A 242 15.37 -15.18 4.08
C GLN A 242 14.55 -15.02 2.79
N VAL A 243 13.26 -14.71 2.94
CA VAL A 243 12.39 -14.47 1.78
C VAL A 243 12.54 -13.01 1.32
N PRO A 244 13.02 -12.74 0.08
CA PRO A 244 13.22 -11.37 -0.38
C PRO A 244 11.91 -10.59 -0.48
N ILE A 245 11.82 -9.43 0.20
CA ILE A 245 10.62 -8.58 0.19
C ILE A 245 10.32 -8.10 -1.25
N PRO A 246 9.12 -8.33 -1.82
CA PRO A 246 8.77 -7.84 -3.14
C PRO A 246 8.84 -6.31 -3.24
N ALA A 247 9.33 -5.76 -4.35
CA ALA A 247 9.50 -4.31 -4.53
C ALA A 247 8.19 -3.52 -4.37
N THR A 248 7.06 -4.17 -4.62
CA THR A 248 5.71 -3.64 -4.45
C THR A 248 5.35 -3.28 -3.00
N PHE A 249 5.96 -3.93 -2.00
CA PHE A 249 5.83 -3.53 -0.58
C PHE A 249 6.54 -2.20 -0.31
N LEU A 250 7.64 -1.92 -1.03
CA LEU A 250 8.52 -0.77 -0.79
C LEU A 250 8.01 0.53 -1.44
N LYS A 251 6.93 0.48 -2.22
CA LYS A 251 6.38 1.61 -3.02
C LYS A 251 6.08 2.89 -2.24
N HIS A 252 5.89 2.76 -0.93
CA HIS A 252 5.50 3.85 -0.05
C HIS A 252 6.60 4.19 0.97
N ALA A 253 7.84 3.70 0.77
CA ALA A 253 8.99 4.08 1.57
C ALA A 253 9.13 5.60 1.66
N GLN A 254 9.14 6.13 2.89
CA GLN A 254 9.23 7.58 3.14
C GLN A 254 10.66 8.12 3.01
N SER A 255 11.67 7.24 3.08
CA SER A 255 13.07 7.59 2.91
C SER A 255 13.54 7.42 1.47
N LYS A 256 14.15 8.48 0.92
CA LYS A 256 14.83 8.47 -0.37
C LYS A 256 16.08 7.59 -0.34
N SER A 257 16.94 7.82 0.66
CA SER A 257 18.21 7.10 0.78
C SER A 257 18.01 5.60 0.97
N PHE A 258 16.94 5.21 1.68
CA PHE A 258 16.55 3.79 1.79
C PHE A 258 16.33 3.17 0.40
N VAL A 259 15.57 3.82 -0.48
CA VAL A 259 15.27 3.28 -1.82
C VAL A 259 16.49 3.37 -2.74
N GLU A 260 17.26 4.44 -2.71
CA GLU A 260 18.45 4.62 -3.57
C GLU A 260 19.51 3.55 -3.34
N ASN A 261 19.64 3.09 -2.10
CA ASN A 261 20.58 2.07 -1.69
C ASN A 261 19.99 0.65 -1.72
N HIS A 262 18.70 0.49 -2.07
CA HIS A 262 18.05 -0.81 -2.08
C HIS A 262 18.35 -1.58 -3.37
N PRO A 263 18.65 -2.91 -3.32
CA PRO A 263 18.90 -3.72 -4.52
C PRO A 263 17.75 -3.75 -5.54
N LYS A 264 16.53 -3.41 -5.11
CA LYS A 264 15.30 -3.40 -5.94
C LYS A 264 14.93 -2.02 -6.50
N LYS A 265 15.82 -1.03 -6.42
CA LYS A 265 15.54 0.36 -6.85
C LYS A 265 15.09 0.47 -8.31
N ASP A 266 15.62 -0.40 -9.18
CA ASP A 266 15.34 -0.41 -10.62
C ASP A 266 14.21 -1.38 -11.01
N THR A 267 13.60 -2.09 -10.04
CA THR A 267 12.48 -2.99 -10.30
C THR A 267 11.21 -2.21 -10.62
N THR A 268 10.47 -2.63 -11.65
CA THR A 268 9.16 -2.08 -12.03
C THR A 268 8.11 -2.34 -10.95
N VAL A 269 7.42 -1.29 -10.51
CA VAL A 269 6.42 -1.35 -9.41
C VAL A 269 5.01 -0.93 -9.83
N THR A 270 4.78 -0.65 -11.11
CA THR A 270 3.45 -0.40 -11.67
C THR A 270 2.82 -1.67 -12.23
N LYS A 271 1.52 -1.63 -12.53
CA LYS A 271 0.84 -2.76 -13.19
C LYS A 271 1.22 -2.87 -14.67
N ASP A 272 1.62 -1.75 -15.26
CA ASP A 272 1.98 -1.63 -16.66
C ASP A 272 3.46 -2.05 -16.84
N GLN A 273 3.69 -3.35 -17.01
CA GLN A 273 5.02 -3.99 -17.00
C GLN A 273 5.80 -3.83 -18.31
N GLY A 274 5.32 -2.99 -19.23
CA GLY A 274 5.97 -2.72 -20.51
C GLY A 274 5.35 -1.57 -21.30
N GLY A 275 4.29 -0.93 -20.79
CA GLY A 275 3.67 0.22 -21.43
C GLY A 275 4.13 1.56 -20.88
N LEU A 276 3.40 2.57 -21.32
CA LEU A 276 3.64 4.01 -21.15
C LEU A 276 3.87 4.46 -19.71
N HIS A 277 3.29 3.74 -18.74
CA HIS A 277 3.30 4.10 -17.32
C HIS A 277 4.15 3.15 -16.48
N MET A 278 5.08 2.43 -17.11
CA MET A 278 6.08 1.64 -16.40
C MET A 278 6.92 2.54 -15.49
N GLU A 279 6.98 2.26 -14.19
CA GLU A 279 7.77 3.06 -13.25
C GLU A 279 8.57 2.14 -12.33
N THR A 280 9.86 2.46 -12.15
CA THR A 280 10.74 1.78 -11.20
C THR A 280 10.47 2.25 -9.76
N LEU A 281 10.92 1.46 -8.78
CA LEU A 281 10.79 1.84 -7.37
C LEU A 281 11.46 3.19 -7.06
N LEU A 282 12.65 3.44 -7.60
CA LEU A 282 13.37 4.71 -7.41
C LEU A 282 12.66 5.88 -8.08
N HIS A 283 12.22 5.69 -9.33
CA HIS A 283 11.46 6.70 -10.04
C HIS A 283 10.22 7.10 -9.25
N ARG A 284 9.46 6.10 -8.76
CA ARG A 284 8.31 6.33 -7.89
C ARG A 284 8.65 7.12 -6.65
N ASN A 285 9.67 6.70 -5.91
CA ASN A 285 10.06 7.36 -4.67
C ASN A 285 10.38 8.83 -4.92
N ARG A 286 11.15 9.11 -5.99
CA ARG A 286 11.51 10.47 -6.39
C ARG A 286 10.32 11.31 -6.84
N ALA A 287 9.40 10.74 -7.63
CA ALA A 287 8.22 11.43 -8.14
C ALA A 287 7.20 11.82 -7.04
N TYR A 288 7.31 11.23 -5.85
CA TYR A 288 6.51 11.59 -4.67
C TYR A 288 7.29 12.41 -3.63
N ARG A 289 8.53 12.83 -3.90
CA ARG A 289 9.29 13.70 -2.98
C ARG A 289 8.62 15.07 -2.89
N ALA A 290 8.33 15.50 -1.67
CA ALA A 290 7.80 16.82 -1.37
C ALA A 290 8.76 17.61 -0.45
N GLN A 291 8.83 18.92 -0.63
CA GLN A 291 9.46 19.87 0.28
C GLN A 291 8.37 20.57 1.10
N ARG A 292 8.11 20.10 2.31
CA ARG A 292 7.08 20.68 3.19
C ARG A 292 7.69 21.51 4.31
N SER A 293 6.83 22.16 5.10
CA SER A 293 7.22 22.93 6.29
C SER A 293 8.04 22.10 7.29
N ALA A 294 7.73 20.81 7.42
CA ALA A 294 8.46 19.86 8.27
C ALA A 294 9.72 19.26 7.61
N GLY A 295 10.11 19.72 6.42
CA GLY A 295 11.26 19.21 5.65
C GLY A 295 10.88 18.29 4.49
N GLN A 296 11.90 17.67 3.88
CA GLN A 296 11.73 16.79 2.73
C GLN A 296 11.31 15.38 3.13
N HIS A 297 10.26 14.86 2.50
CA HIS A 297 9.85 13.46 2.64
C HIS A 297 9.11 12.96 1.40
N VAL A 298 8.92 11.65 1.30
CA VAL A 298 8.19 11.01 0.20
C VAL A 298 6.73 10.80 0.60
N THR A 299 5.81 11.39 -0.17
CA THR A 299 4.36 11.47 0.14
C THR A 299 3.53 10.34 -0.50
N SER A 300 4.20 9.28 -0.97
CA SER A 300 3.54 8.18 -1.70
C SER A 300 2.45 7.47 -0.89
N ILE A 301 2.57 7.40 0.44
CA ILE A 301 1.54 6.82 1.32
C ILE A 301 0.27 7.71 1.41
N GLU A 302 0.42 9.03 1.29
CA GLU A 302 -0.72 9.95 1.21
C GLU A 302 -1.47 9.79 -0.11
N GLY A 303 -0.74 9.58 -1.21
CA GLY A 303 -1.34 9.20 -2.48
C GLY A 303 -2.09 7.87 -2.41
N PHE A 304 -1.65 6.94 -1.56
CA PHE A 304 -2.40 5.70 -1.27
C PHE A 304 -3.67 5.99 -0.49
N ARG A 305 -3.61 6.80 0.58
CA ARG A 305 -4.80 7.26 1.32
C ARG A 305 -5.87 7.88 0.41
N MET A 306 -5.47 8.79 -0.48
CA MET A 306 -6.37 9.39 -1.48
C MET A 306 -7.01 8.36 -2.41
N GLN A 307 -6.21 7.37 -2.83
CA GLN A 307 -6.70 6.27 -3.64
C GLN A 307 -7.75 5.43 -2.89
N GLU A 308 -7.56 5.16 -1.60
CA GLU A 308 -8.54 4.42 -0.79
C GLU A 308 -9.82 5.23 -0.54
N ILE A 309 -9.70 6.56 -0.30
CA ILE A 309 -10.85 7.47 -0.22
C ILE A 309 -11.69 7.40 -1.50
N LYS A 310 -11.03 7.53 -2.67
CA LYS A 310 -11.72 7.46 -3.97
C LYS A 310 -12.42 6.11 -4.14
N ARG A 311 -11.74 5.01 -3.85
CA ARG A 311 -12.29 3.64 -3.98
C ARG A 311 -13.47 3.39 -3.06
N ALA A 312 -13.43 3.91 -1.84
CA ALA A 312 -14.57 3.87 -0.94
C ALA A 312 -15.76 4.66 -1.48
N GLY A 313 -15.52 5.84 -2.06
CA GLY A 313 -16.54 6.63 -2.75
C GLY A 313 -17.17 5.87 -3.92
N ASP A 314 -16.34 5.29 -4.79
CA ASP A 314 -16.78 4.47 -5.94
C ASP A 314 -17.60 3.27 -5.46
N PHE A 315 -17.17 2.59 -4.38
CA PHE A 315 -17.89 1.47 -3.75
C PHE A 315 -19.27 1.88 -3.23
N LEU A 316 -19.37 3.02 -2.53
CA LEU A 316 -20.66 3.52 -2.03
C LEU A 316 -21.60 3.92 -3.17
N ALA A 317 -21.05 4.53 -4.22
CA ALA A 317 -21.82 4.91 -5.41
C ALA A 317 -22.39 3.67 -6.12
N ALA A 318 -21.58 2.62 -6.29
CA ALA A 318 -22.00 1.37 -6.93
C ALA A 318 -23.06 0.61 -6.12
N ASN A 319 -22.95 0.59 -4.79
CA ASN A 319 -23.85 -0.17 -3.93
C ASN A 319 -25.15 0.56 -3.55
N ARG A 320 -25.45 1.71 -4.18
CA ARG A 320 -26.64 2.54 -3.91
C ARG A 320 -26.92 2.76 -2.42
N VAL A 321 -25.89 2.76 -1.58
CA VAL A 321 -26.04 3.08 -0.16
C VAL A 321 -26.47 4.55 -0.11
N ARG A 322 -27.75 4.79 0.15
CA ARG A 322 -28.25 6.13 0.47
C ARG A 322 -27.73 6.46 1.86
N ALA A 323 -27.25 7.67 2.06
CA ALA A 323 -26.93 8.19 3.38
C ALA A 323 -28.13 7.90 4.30
N LYS A 324 -27.86 7.34 5.49
CA LYS A 324 -28.90 7.35 6.53
C LYS A 324 -29.21 8.83 6.82
N PRO A 325 -30.50 9.20 6.87
CA PRO A 325 -30.93 10.58 7.09
C PRO A 325 -30.34 11.17 8.37
#